data_AF-A0A485LAD8-F1
#
_entry.id   AF-A0A485LAD8-F1
#
_cell.length_a   1.000
_cell.length_b   1.000
_cell.length_c   1.000
_cell.angle_alpha   90.00
_cell.angle_beta   90.00
_cell.angle_gamma   90.00
#
_symmetry.space_group_name_H-M   'P 1'
#
loop_
_entity.id
_entity.type
_entity.pdbx_description
1 polymer ?
#
loop_
_entity_poly.entity_id
_entity_poly.type
_entity_poly.pdbx_seq_one_letter_code
_entity_poly.pdbx_strand_id
1 'polypeptide(L)'
;MPNRVVLGLLAAAAAAAADDGTRPYFEWPYPDRRNDNRQGRVYLDPSTQNIPRAAAHRGFRPPSPRIPEVFDLFLGFPSYRDSVRCGYTLWTAYARAAHPDRVHAGVIDQIVDGEDTGCLEEYCKLAHATWPTETCKHRELIQLTVLDARKSTGPVPIRARMQQFIQDEEFCLTVDAHMQFLPNWDIELVKDWARADNEMAVLSTYPPGYDKIGPNLTVPAADNAHLCVFGGHEDHTEMPWFSRQVIHRAEVPQMAPFWGGCLSFNKCHAEKRAPVDPRLPWVFIGEEYVRAMQLWTQGYDIYSPSRHGMVIFHNETKGDGAMKGNFWANAGNFPNQYTESSQSYTRLKMVLGFPMDKASVADVTDLNVYYPRKVRSLDAFLNFTGLSNVDVQRDRWQCEQMHWVPYDVPELVEDILPGYSMRQSASLANASTGDVGHVVQDAVAAANANLVATEHEILRLVQANAALLRQADNGAKAERDDKLLAAWKDAEANLAARDAKQAEATAALLEDVRIQLVHLKESTNGNRGIAVMAEYKEIVLLQAFVVVAAIVYCVWRSKN
;
A
#
# COMPACT_ATOMS: atom_id res chain seq x y z
N MET A 1 12.18 -39.53 -15.19
CA MET A 1 12.40 -38.40 -14.26
C MET A 1 13.29 -37.29 -14.87
N PRO A 2 12.79 -36.45 -15.80
CA PRO A 2 13.44 -35.15 -16.08
C PRO A 2 12.51 -33.92 -15.96
N ASN A 3 11.20 -34.10 -15.82
CA ASN A 3 10.22 -33.00 -15.95
C ASN A 3 10.13 -32.02 -14.76
N ARG A 4 10.69 -32.34 -13.59
CA ARG A 4 10.63 -31.44 -12.42
C ARG A 4 11.71 -30.35 -12.42
N VAL A 5 12.87 -30.63 -13.02
CA VAL A 5 13.98 -29.66 -13.11
C VAL A 5 13.71 -28.61 -14.20
N VAL A 6 13.11 -29.04 -15.32
CA VAL A 6 12.78 -28.16 -16.45
C VAL A 6 11.62 -27.21 -16.12
N LEU A 7 10.59 -27.67 -15.40
CA LEU A 7 9.52 -26.77 -14.91
C LEU A 7 10.04 -25.76 -13.89
N GLY A 8 10.98 -26.15 -13.01
CA GLY A 8 11.62 -25.24 -12.06
C GLY A 8 12.48 -24.16 -12.74
N LEU A 9 13.20 -24.53 -13.79
CA LEU A 9 14.00 -23.59 -14.59
C LEU A 9 13.15 -22.66 -15.45
N LEU A 10 12.02 -23.11 -15.98
CA LEU A 10 11.07 -22.28 -16.75
C LEU A 10 10.32 -21.27 -15.86
N ALA A 11 9.96 -21.65 -14.63
CA ALA A 11 9.37 -20.73 -13.66
C ALA A 11 10.37 -19.65 -13.20
N ALA A 12 11.64 -20.03 -12.99
CA ALA A 12 12.71 -19.10 -12.67
C ALA A 12 13.03 -18.15 -13.85
N ALA A 13 13.01 -18.64 -15.09
CA ALA A 13 13.24 -17.83 -16.29
C ALA A 13 12.07 -16.86 -16.59
N ALA A 14 10.82 -17.26 -16.33
CA ALA A 14 9.66 -16.36 -16.44
C ALA A 14 9.62 -15.28 -15.34
N ALA A 15 10.08 -15.60 -14.13
CA ALA A 15 10.25 -14.61 -13.06
C ALA A 15 11.41 -13.63 -13.33
N ALA A 16 12.48 -14.09 -13.98
CA ALA A 16 13.60 -13.25 -14.41
C ALA A 16 13.27 -12.36 -15.62
N ALA A 17 12.33 -12.78 -16.48
CA ALA A 17 11.86 -11.98 -17.61
C ALA A 17 10.86 -10.86 -17.24
N ALA A 18 10.42 -10.79 -15.96
CA ALA A 18 9.45 -9.81 -15.46
C ALA A 18 10.04 -8.73 -14.53
N ASP A 19 11.35 -8.78 -14.23
CA ASP A 19 12.06 -7.74 -13.48
C ASP A 19 12.53 -6.64 -14.45
N ASP A 20 11.69 -5.64 -14.69
CA ASP A 20 12.08 -4.45 -15.47
C ASP A 20 13.07 -3.54 -14.71
N GLY A 21 13.47 -3.92 -13.50
CA GLY A 21 14.39 -3.17 -12.64
C GLY A 21 13.75 -2.02 -11.87
N THR A 22 12.45 -1.75 -12.06
CA THR A 22 11.77 -0.56 -11.52
C THR A 22 10.66 -0.88 -10.52
N ARG A 23 10.05 -2.07 -10.62
CA ARG A 23 8.91 -2.42 -9.76
C ARG A 23 9.27 -2.54 -8.28
N PRO A 24 8.41 -2.04 -7.36
CA PRO A 24 8.57 -2.27 -5.95
C PRO A 24 8.42 -3.75 -5.62
N TYR A 25 9.21 -4.21 -4.66
CA TYR A 25 9.18 -5.61 -4.23
C TYR A 25 9.61 -5.77 -2.78
N PHE A 26 9.28 -6.92 -2.20
CA PHE A 26 9.87 -7.37 -0.95
C PHE A 26 10.34 -8.82 -1.08
N GLU A 27 11.27 -9.23 -0.22
CA GLU A 27 11.65 -10.64 -0.10
C GLU A 27 10.80 -11.29 0.98
N TRP A 28 10.20 -12.44 0.66
CA TRP A 28 9.33 -13.12 1.60
C TRP A 28 10.10 -13.47 2.89
N PRO A 29 9.71 -12.92 4.06
CA PRO A 29 10.59 -12.90 5.23
C PRO A 29 10.66 -14.24 5.99
N TYR A 30 9.62 -15.08 5.90
CA TYR A 30 9.52 -16.29 6.71
C TYR A 30 8.95 -17.46 5.89
N PRO A 31 9.78 -18.43 5.46
CA PRO A 31 9.37 -19.55 4.62
C PRO A 31 8.51 -20.60 5.35
N ASP A 32 8.26 -20.45 6.64
CA ASP A 32 7.61 -21.41 7.52
C ASP A 32 6.38 -20.84 8.27
N ARG A 33 5.99 -19.58 8.01
CA ARG A 33 4.91 -18.89 8.75
C ARG A 33 3.78 -18.37 7.86
N ARG A 34 2.53 -18.66 8.27
CA ARG A 34 1.22 -18.04 7.95
C ARG A 34 0.92 -17.67 6.47
N ASN A 35 1.64 -18.23 5.50
CA ASN A 35 1.45 -17.96 4.08
C ASN A 35 2.00 -19.11 3.21
N ASP A 36 1.67 -20.34 3.58
CA ASP A 36 1.87 -21.55 2.76
C ASP A 36 3.29 -21.78 2.24
N ASN A 37 4.31 -21.45 3.05
CA ASN A 37 5.72 -21.59 2.70
C ASN A 37 6.16 -20.83 1.43
N ARG A 38 5.54 -19.67 1.14
CA ARG A 38 5.99 -18.78 0.07
C ARG A 38 7.46 -18.38 0.27
N GLN A 39 8.21 -18.31 -0.82
CA GLN A 39 9.63 -17.96 -0.83
C GLN A 39 9.96 -17.06 -2.00
N GLY A 40 11.01 -16.24 -1.83
CA GLY A 40 11.56 -15.40 -2.87
C GLY A 40 10.92 -14.01 -2.96
N ARG A 41 11.16 -13.36 -4.11
CA ARG A 41 10.77 -11.98 -4.36
C ARG A 41 9.29 -11.88 -4.74
N VAL A 42 8.56 -11.00 -4.05
CA VAL A 42 7.17 -10.65 -4.38
C VAL A 42 7.12 -9.23 -4.90
N TYR A 43 6.66 -9.07 -6.14
CA TYR A 43 6.48 -7.76 -6.76
C TYR A 43 5.11 -7.18 -6.43
N LEU A 44 5.10 -5.86 -6.26
CA LEU A 44 3.92 -5.06 -6.00
C LEU A 44 3.59 -4.23 -7.25
N ASP A 45 2.36 -3.71 -7.29
CA ASP A 45 1.87 -2.83 -8.34
C ASP A 45 0.97 -1.74 -7.72
N PRO A 46 1.59 -0.69 -7.13
CA PRO A 46 0.86 0.39 -6.48
C PRO A 46 -0.11 1.11 -7.41
N SER A 47 0.06 1.05 -8.74
CA SER A 47 -0.84 1.71 -9.70
C SER A 47 -2.28 1.18 -9.64
N THR A 48 -2.46 -0.03 -9.11
CA THR A 48 -3.75 -0.69 -8.99
C THR A 48 -4.35 -0.63 -7.58
N GLN A 49 -3.61 -0.10 -6.60
CA GLN A 49 -3.97 -0.21 -5.18
C GLN A 49 -5.24 0.56 -4.81
N ASN A 50 -5.58 1.63 -5.55
CA ASN A 50 -6.82 2.39 -5.34
C ASN A 50 -7.98 1.92 -6.24
N ILE A 51 -7.84 0.76 -6.88
CA ILE A 51 -8.85 0.15 -7.75
C ILE A 51 -9.41 -1.10 -7.05
N PRO A 52 -10.74 -1.17 -6.81
CA PRO A 52 -11.36 -2.36 -6.24
C PRO A 52 -11.13 -3.63 -7.06
N ARG A 53 -10.99 -4.77 -6.38
CA ARG A 53 -10.88 -6.08 -7.04
C ARG A 53 -12.17 -6.54 -7.74
N ALA A 54 -13.33 -6.19 -7.19
CA ALA A 54 -14.62 -6.59 -7.74
C ALA A 54 -14.89 -5.87 -9.07
N ALA A 55 -15.16 -6.61 -10.14
CA ALA A 55 -15.41 -6.03 -11.46
C ALA A 55 -16.56 -5.01 -11.47
N ALA A 56 -17.63 -5.29 -10.70
CA ALA A 56 -18.77 -4.39 -10.52
C ALA A 56 -18.39 -3.03 -9.90
N HIS A 57 -17.25 -2.94 -9.22
CA HIS A 57 -16.76 -1.73 -8.55
C HIS A 57 -15.58 -1.08 -9.27
N ARG A 58 -15.24 -1.50 -10.51
CA ARG A 58 -14.06 -1.03 -11.24
C ARG A 58 -14.04 0.50 -11.45
N GLY A 59 -15.20 1.15 -11.48
CA GLY A 59 -15.33 2.61 -11.59
C GLY A 59 -15.21 3.38 -10.27
N PHE A 60 -15.26 2.71 -9.12
CA PHE A 60 -15.17 3.39 -7.83
C PHE A 60 -13.72 3.73 -7.50
N ARG A 61 -13.50 4.89 -6.90
CA ARG A 61 -12.20 5.38 -6.44
C ARG A 61 -12.36 6.01 -5.06
N PRO A 62 -11.31 6.01 -4.22
CA PRO A 62 -11.27 6.91 -3.08
C PRO A 62 -11.34 8.38 -3.54
N PRO A 63 -11.67 9.32 -2.65
CA PRO A 63 -11.61 10.74 -2.98
C PRO A 63 -10.19 11.16 -3.32
N SER A 64 -10.01 12.00 -4.33
CA SER A 64 -8.68 12.51 -4.71
C SER A 64 -8.13 13.50 -3.68
N PRO A 65 -6.80 13.53 -3.45
CA PRO A 65 -6.16 14.46 -2.51
C PRO A 65 -6.48 15.93 -2.78
N ARG A 66 -6.72 16.69 -1.70
CA ARG A 66 -7.00 18.13 -1.66
C ARG A 66 -5.97 18.74 -0.74
N ILE A 67 -5.12 19.62 -1.27
CA ILE A 67 -4.05 20.25 -0.48
C ILE A 67 -4.15 21.76 -0.71
N PRO A 68 -4.41 22.56 0.33
CA PRO A 68 -4.39 24.01 0.18
C PRO A 68 -2.96 24.50 -0.10
N GLU A 69 -2.82 25.65 -0.74
CA GLU A 69 -1.51 26.26 -1.03
C GLU A 69 -0.72 26.57 0.25
N VAL A 70 -1.44 26.90 1.31
CA VAL A 70 -0.90 27.16 2.65
C VAL A 70 -1.63 26.25 3.63
N PHE A 71 -0.86 25.56 4.46
CA PHE A 71 -1.37 24.69 5.52
C PHE A 71 -0.49 24.78 6.75
N ASP A 72 -1.11 24.54 7.90
CA ASP A 72 -0.44 24.28 9.16
C ASP A 72 -0.43 22.77 9.47
N LEU A 73 0.55 22.32 10.25
CA LEU A 73 0.75 20.93 10.60
C LEU A 73 0.82 20.78 12.13
N PHE A 74 0.03 19.85 12.67
CA PHE A 74 0.13 19.43 14.06
C PHE A 74 1.14 18.29 14.20
N LEU A 75 2.13 18.45 15.10
CA LEU A 75 3.10 17.42 15.49
C LEU A 75 2.84 16.98 16.93
N GLY A 76 2.28 15.79 17.11
CA GLY A 76 1.99 15.22 18.42
C GLY A 76 2.93 14.08 18.79
N PHE A 77 3.45 14.06 20.01
CA PHE A 77 4.02 12.82 20.55
C PHE A 77 3.99 12.73 22.09
N PRO A 78 3.76 11.52 22.63
CA PRO A 78 3.87 11.25 24.05
C PRO A 78 5.33 10.93 24.46
N SER A 79 5.80 11.53 25.54
CA SER A 79 7.10 11.23 26.18
C SER A 79 6.88 10.52 27.52
N TYR A 80 7.68 9.49 27.80
CA TYR A 80 7.72 8.80 29.09
C TYR A 80 9.16 8.69 29.57
N ARG A 81 9.52 9.55 30.53
CA ARG A 81 10.85 9.65 31.13
C ARG A 81 11.98 9.68 30.10
N ASP A 82 11.75 10.38 28.99
CA ASP A 82 12.62 10.36 27.82
C ASP A 82 13.07 11.77 27.38
N SER A 83 13.28 12.63 28.37
CA SER A 83 13.35 14.09 28.19
C SER A 83 14.42 14.54 27.20
N VAL A 84 15.62 13.93 27.23
CA VAL A 84 16.74 14.30 26.35
C VAL A 84 16.42 13.98 24.89
N ARG A 85 15.90 12.77 24.61
CA ARG A 85 15.54 12.37 23.25
C ARG A 85 14.26 13.07 22.78
N CYS A 86 13.34 13.38 23.70
CA CYS A 86 12.18 14.23 23.43
C CYS A 86 12.58 15.64 22.99
N GLY A 87 13.49 16.29 23.71
CA GLY A 87 14.03 17.59 23.33
C GLY A 87 14.75 17.56 21.98
N TYR A 88 15.51 16.50 21.70
CA TYR A 88 16.15 16.27 20.40
C TYR A 88 15.14 16.08 19.26
N THR A 89 14.06 15.35 19.51
CA THR A 89 12.96 15.15 18.55
C THR A 89 12.33 16.49 18.18
N LEU A 90 11.94 17.30 19.16
CA LEU A 90 11.43 18.67 18.93
C LEU A 90 12.44 19.53 18.17
N TRP A 91 13.71 19.48 18.58
CA TRP A 91 14.76 20.28 17.95
C TRP A 91 14.94 19.94 16.47
N THR A 92 15.05 18.65 16.14
CA THR A 92 15.18 18.25 14.73
C THR A 92 13.94 18.57 13.92
N ALA A 93 12.74 18.49 14.50
CA ALA A 93 11.50 18.87 13.82
C ALA A 93 11.52 20.35 13.40
N TYR A 94 11.83 21.27 14.31
CA TYR A 94 11.87 22.71 13.99
C TYR A 94 13.11 23.11 13.18
N ALA A 95 14.29 22.63 13.55
CA ALA A 95 15.54 23.02 12.89
C ALA A 95 15.64 22.58 11.43
N ARG A 96 14.79 21.63 11.01
CA ARG A 96 14.86 20.99 9.69
C ARG A 96 13.55 21.06 8.91
N ALA A 97 12.48 21.65 9.45
CA ALA A 97 11.28 21.95 8.66
C ALA A 97 11.57 23.03 7.62
N ALA A 98 10.89 22.95 6.47
CA ALA A 98 10.89 24.01 5.46
C ALA A 98 10.07 25.22 5.95
N HIS A 99 8.99 24.96 6.70
CA HIS A 99 8.12 25.98 7.28
C HIS A 99 7.94 25.76 8.80
N PRO A 100 9.00 25.96 9.62
CA PRO A 100 8.94 25.70 11.06
C PRO A 100 7.87 26.54 11.78
N ASP A 101 7.55 27.74 11.27
CA ASP A 101 6.53 28.63 11.84
C ASP A 101 5.09 28.14 11.64
N ARG A 102 4.89 27.01 10.92
CA ARG A 102 3.60 26.36 10.65
C ARG A 102 3.49 24.98 11.29
N VAL A 103 4.47 24.59 12.09
CA VAL A 103 4.47 23.34 12.83
C VAL A 103 4.04 23.63 14.26
N HIS A 104 2.86 23.15 14.63
CA HIS A 104 2.31 23.28 15.98
C HIS A 104 2.54 21.97 16.74
N ALA A 105 3.40 21.99 17.75
CA ALA A 105 3.74 20.80 18.50
C ALA A 105 2.85 20.62 19.74
N GLY A 106 2.37 19.39 19.96
CA GLY A 106 1.63 18.99 21.15
C GLY A 106 2.32 17.83 21.88
N VAL A 107 2.90 18.10 23.05
CA VAL A 107 3.69 17.12 23.80
C VAL A 107 3.04 16.81 25.15
N ILE A 108 2.82 15.52 25.42
CA ILE A 108 2.53 15.05 26.79
C ILE A 108 3.81 14.48 27.37
N ASP A 109 4.42 15.18 28.32
CA ASP A 109 5.71 14.81 28.90
C ASP A 109 5.52 14.20 30.29
N GLN A 110 5.77 12.90 30.41
CA GLN A 110 5.62 12.18 31.67
C GLN A 110 6.97 12.04 32.35
N ILE A 111 7.19 12.73 33.46
CA ILE A 111 8.48 12.80 34.17
C ILE A 111 8.32 12.46 35.65
N VAL A 112 9.41 12.12 36.32
CA VAL A 112 9.50 12.10 37.78
C VAL A 112 10.19 13.37 38.26
N ASP A 113 9.44 14.22 38.97
CA ASP A 113 9.94 15.47 39.52
C ASP A 113 11.17 15.24 40.43
N GLY A 114 12.20 16.04 40.25
CA GLY A 114 13.49 15.91 40.94
C GLY A 114 14.43 14.80 40.42
N GLU A 115 13.99 13.93 39.50
CA GLU A 115 14.82 12.87 38.90
C GLU A 115 15.07 13.06 37.39
N ASP A 116 14.08 13.59 36.68
CA ASP A 116 14.09 13.76 35.23
C ASP A 116 14.06 15.25 34.87
N THR A 117 14.79 15.66 33.83
CA THR A 117 14.62 16.99 33.24
C THR A 117 13.32 17.05 32.43
N GLY A 118 12.86 18.24 32.04
CA GLY A 118 11.70 18.37 31.15
C GLY A 118 12.07 18.31 29.67
N CYS A 119 11.22 17.73 28.82
CA CYS A 119 11.42 17.69 27.37
C CYS A 119 11.65 19.08 26.75
N LEU A 120 10.84 20.06 27.17
CA LEU A 120 10.96 21.44 26.70
C LEU A 120 12.26 22.11 27.17
N GLU A 121 12.75 21.76 28.36
CA GLU A 121 14.02 22.27 28.86
C GLU A 121 15.17 21.77 27.98
N GLU A 122 15.17 20.48 27.65
CA GLU A 122 16.15 19.85 26.75
C GLU A 122 16.07 20.42 25.33
N TYR A 123 14.86 20.66 24.82
CA TYR A 123 14.66 21.37 23.56
C TYR A 123 15.29 22.78 23.60
N CYS A 124 14.99 23.58 24.62
CA CYS A 124 15.49 24.95 24.70
C CYS A 124 17.03 25.02 24.77
N LYS A 125 17.69 24.04 25.40
CA LYS A 125 19.18 23.93 25.38
C LYS A 125 19.71 23.80 23.95
N LEU A 126 19.13 22.89 23.16
CA LEU A 126 19.50 22.67 21.76
C LEU A 126 19.12 23.85 20.86
N ALA A 127 17.93 24.43 21.08
CA ALA A 127 17.43 25.58 20.35
C ALA A 127 18.34 26.80 20.57
N HIS A 128 18.72 27.11 21.81
CA HIS A 128 19.61 28.23 22.10
C HIS A 128 21.01 28.04 21.50
N ALA A 129 21.54 26.81 21.51
CA ALA A 129 22.81 26.50 20.83
C ALA A 129 22.73 26.71 19.31
N THR A 130 21.57 26.48 18.70
CA THR A 130 21.34 26.62 17.25
C THR A 130 21.01 28.05 16.84
N TRP A 131 20.25 28.77 17.69
CA TRP A 131 19.80 30.15 17.47
C TRP A 131 20.15 31.01 18.70
N PRO A 132 21.42 31.47 18.83
CA PRO A 132 21.91 32.11 20.06
C PRO A 132 21.24 33.44 20.42
N THR A 133 20.56 34.08 19.47
CA THR A 133 19.84 35.34 19.69
C THR A 133 18.48 35.14 20.35
N GLU A 134 18.02 33.90 20.47
CA GLU A 134 16.71 33.55 21.06
C GLU A 134 16.91 32.53 22.18
N THR A 135 16.30 32.74 23.34
CA THR A 135 16.47 31.85 24.50
C THR A 135 15.87 30.46 24.24
N CYS A 136 14.75 30.40 23.52
CA CYS A 136 14.10 29.16 23.14
C CYS A 136 13.20 29.42 21.92
N LYS A 137 13.80 29.44 20.71
CA LYS A 137 13.08 29.70 19.44
C LYS A 137 11.89 28.74 19.26
N HIS A 138 10.79 29.19 18.67
CA HIS A 138 9.55 28.41 18.42
C HIS A 138 8.82 27.90 19.67
N ARG A 139 9.18 28.37 20.87
CA ARG A 139 8.55 27.98 22.14
C ARG A 139 7.04 28.24 22.15
N GLU A 140 6.58 29.27 21.47
CA GLU A 140 5.19 29.68 21.33
C GLU A 140 4.34 28.70 20.50
N LEU A 141 4.98 27.89 19.66
CA LEU A 141 4.33 26.86 18.83
C LEU A 141 4.25 25.50 19.54
N ILE A 142 4.77 25.40 20.78
CA ILE A 142 4.82 24.16 21.56
C ILE A 142 3.80 24.21 22.71
N GLN A 143 2.74 23.41 22.59
CA GLN A 143 1.85 23.08 23.68
C GLN A 143 2.39 21.87 24.46
N LEU A 144 2.51 22.02 25.77
CA LEU A 144 3.10 20.99 26.65
C LEU A 144 2.19 20.74 27.84
N THR A 145 1.89 19.48 28.14
CA THR A 145 1.35 19.06 29.44
C THR A 145 2.34 18.13 30.12
N VAL A 146 2.76 18.50 31.32
CA VAL A 146 3.65 17.67 32.15
C VAL A 146 2.81 16.82 33.10
N LEU A 147 3.10 15.52 33.16
CA LEU A 147 2.42 14.55 34.03
C LEU A 147 3.44 13.77 34.87
N ASP A 148 3.00 13.26 36.02
CA ASP A 148 3.82 12.37 36.85
C ASP A 148 3.92 10.98 36.20
N ALA A 149 5.12 10.60 35.79
CA ALA A 149 5.39 9.30 35.16
C ALA A 149 4.94 8.10 36.01
N ARG A 150 4.94 8.22 37.34
CA ARG A 150 4.52 7.15 38.27
C ARG A 150 3.02 6.84 38.18
N LYS A 151 2.25 7.75 37.58
CA LYS A 151 0.80 7.62 37.36
C LYS A 151 0.44 7.16 35.93
N SER A 152 1.43 6.89 35.09
CA SER A 152 1.18 6.41 33.73
C SER A 152 0.60 5.00 33.74
N THR A 153 -0.44 4.80 32.95
CA THR A 153 -1.09 3.50 32.72
C THR A 153 -0.82 2.95 31.32
N GLY A 154 0.07 3.57 30.54
CA GLY A 154 0.42 3.13 29.19
C GLY A 154 0.14 4.15 28.10
N PRO A 155 0.40 3.80 26.83
CA PRO A 155 0.41 4.77 25.73
C PRO A 155 -0.98 5.25 25.32
N VAL A 156 -2.00 4.39 25.36
CA VAL A 156 -3.32 4.70 24.76
C VAL A 156 -4.00 5.91 25.41
N PRO A 157 -4.13 6.01 26.75
CA PRO A 157 -4.73 7.19 27.37
C PRO A 157 -3.94 8.47 27.11
N ILE A 158 -2.62 8.37 26.96
CA ILE A 158 -1.75 9.52 26.67
C ILE A 158 -1.91 9.97 25.22
N ARG A 159 -1.95 9.03 24.26
CA ARG A 159 -2.24 9.32 22.84
C ARG A 159 -3.62 9.98 22.69
N ALA A 160 -4.64 9.50 23.41
CA ALA A 160 -5.97 10.10 23.42
C ALA A 160 -5.97 11.52 23.98
N ARG A 161 -5.24 11.77 25.08
CA ARG A 161 -5.11 13.11 25.66
C ARG A 161 -4.39 14.08 24.72
N MET A 162 -3.37 13.61 24.01
CA MET A 162 -2.59 14.41 23.05
C MET A 162 -3.46 14.93 21.90
N GLN A 163 -4.47 14.18 21.45
CA GLN A 163 -5.41 14.64 20.41
C GLN A 163 -6.17 15.93 20.80
N GLN A 164 -6.22 16.30 22.09
CA GLN A 164 -6.85 17.54 22.56
C GLN A 164 -6.08 18.80 22.14
N PHE A 165 -4.82 18.67 21.73
CA PHE A 165 -4.03 19.80 21.23
C PHE A 165 -4.30 20.13 19.76
N ILE A 166 -4.95 19.22 19.03
CA ILE A 166 -5.30 19.42 17.62
C ILE A 166 -6.37 20.50 17.54
N GLN A 167 -6.06 21.56 16.79
CA GLN A 167 -6.95 22.66 16.49
C GLN A 167 -7.36 22.57 15.02
N ASP A 168 -7.07 23.60 14.22
CA ASP A 168 -7.52 23.73 12.84
C ASP A 168 -6.41 23.43 11.83
N GLU A 169 -5.33 22.75 12.26
CA GLU A 169 -4.25 22.31 11.37
C GLU A 169 -4.78 21.37 10.27
N GLU A 170 -4.20 21.45 9.08
CA GLU A 170 -4.63 20.67 7.93
C GLU A 170 -4.15 19.22 8.04
N PHE A 171 -2.88 19.06 8.43
CA PHE A 171 -2.19 17.78 8.54
C PHE A 171 -1.79 17.49 9.98
N CYS A 172 -1.95 16.24 10.38
CA CYS A 172 -1.57 15.73 11.69
C CYS A 172 -0.49 14.67 11.52
N LEU A 173 0.62 14.85 12.22
CA LEU A 173 1.68 13.89 12.38
C LEU A 173 1.73 13.46 13.85
N THR A 174 1.58 12.16 14.11
CA THR A 174 1.90 11.59 15.42
C THR A 174 3.09 10.66 15.33
N VAL A 175 4.04 10.81 16.25
CA VAL A 175 5.27 9.99 16.32
C VAL A 175 5.57 9.56 17.75
N ASP A 176 6.64 8.80 17.95
CA ASP A 176 7.20 8.56 19.29
C ASP A 176 8.14 9.70 19.72
N ALA A 177 8.60 9.72 20.97
CA ALA A 177 9.38 10.83 21.54
C ALA A 177 10.88 10.81 21.22
N HIS A 178 11.41 9.83 20.48
CA HIS A 178 12.84 9.68 20.22
C HIS A 178 13.09 9.48 18.73
N MET A 179 12.71 10.49 17.96
CA MET A 179 12.79 10.50 16.51
C MET A 179 13.82 11.52 16.02
N GLN A 180 14.25 11.32 14.80
CA GLN A 180 15.07 12.26 14.06
C GLN A 180 14.41 12.60 12.73
N PHE A 181 14.13 13.89 12.54
CA PHE A 181 13.60 14.42 11.29
C PHE A 181 14.73 14.77 10.31
N LEU A 182 14.51 14.52 9.02
CA LEU A 182 15.40 14.98 7.94
C LEU A 182 15.03 16.41 7.49
N PRO A 183 15.92 17.10 6.76
CA PRO A 183 15.59 18.37 6.11
C PRO A 183 14.33 18.31 5.25
N ASN A 184 13.50 19.35 5.35
CA ASN A 184 12.24 19.55 4.62
C ASN A 184 11.16 18.48 4.87
N TRP A 185 11.23 17.77 5.99
CA TRP A 185 10.33 16.65 6.30
C TRP A 185 8.83 17.01 6.20
N ASP A 186 8.47 18.24 6.58
CA ASP A 186 7.11 18.77 6.62
C ASP A 186 6.48 18.82 5.23
N ILE A 187 7.23 19.26 4.23
CA ILE A 187 6.77 19.30 2.84
C ILE A 187 6.94 17.95 2.13
N GLU A 188 7.97 17.16 2.47
CA GLU A 188 8.21 15.86 1.84
C GLU A 188 7.16 14.83 2.26
N LEU A 189 6.70 14.83 3.52
CA LEU A 189 5.58 13.98 3.95
C LEU A 189 4.27 14.33 3.23
N VAL A 190 3.97 15.62 3.04
CA VAL A 190 2.78 16.06 2.29
C VAL A 190 2.85 15.61 0.83
N LYS A 191 4.02 15.74 0.19
CA LYS A 191 4.25 15.24 -1.17
C LYS A 191 4.06 13.73 -1.25
N ASP A 192 4.56 12.98 -0.28
CA ASP A 192 4.39 11.52 -0.27
C ASP A 192 2.92 11.13 -0.04
N TRP A 193 2.23 11.82 0.88
CA TRP A 193 0.82 11.61 1.14
C TRP A 193 -0.04 11.88 -0.11
N ALA A 194 0.29 12.94 -0.87
CA ALA A 194 -0.37 13.23 -2.14
C ALA A 194 -0.19 12.09 -3.17
N ARG A 195 0.97 11.41 -3.18
CA ARG A 195 1.24 10.26 -4.08
C ARG A 195 0.42 9.02 -3.72
N ALA A 196 -0.18 8.95 -2.53
CA ALA A 196 -1.11 7.88 -2.18
C ALA A 196 -2.41 7.96 -3.01
N ASP A 197 -2.69 9.10 -3.64
CA ASP A 197 -3.88 9.37 -4.47
C ASP A 197 -5.20 9.03 -3.73
N ASN A 198 -5.27 9.43 -2.46
CA ASN A 198 -6.41 9.21 -1.59
C ASN A 198 -6.46 10.30 -0.49
N GLU A 199 -7.51 11.12 -0.48
CA GLU A 199 -7.79 12.16 0.53
C GLU A 199 -7.96 11.57 1.94
N MET A 200 -8.34 10.30 2.03
CA MET A 200 -8.52 9.57 3.27
C MET A 200 -7.28 8.72 3.61
N ALA A 201 -6.11 9.02 3.02
CA ALA A 201 -4.88 8.29 3.29
C ALA A 201 -4.30 8.58 4.69
N VAL A 202 -3.77 7.53 5.31
CA VAL A 202 -2.93 7.59 6.51
C VAL A 202 -1.59 6.96 6.17
N LEU A 203 -0.53 7.76 6.13
CA LEU A 203 0.83 7.22 6.01
C LEU A 203 1.27 6.72 7.38
N SER A 204 1.50 5.42 7.54
CA SER A 204 1.91 4.86 8.82
C SER A 204 2.83 3.64 8.68
N THR A 205 3.83 3.57 9.56
CA THR A 205 4.81 2.48 9.61
C THR A 205 5.64 2.54 10.90
N TYR A 206 6.54 1.58 11.08
CA TYR A 206 7.66 1.69 12.03
C TYR A 206 8.88 2.27 11.30
N PRO A 207 9.29 3.51 11.58
CA PRO A 207 10.46 4.08 10.95
C PRO A 207 11.73 3.29 11.29
N PRO A 208 12.69 3.17 10.36
CA PRO A 208 13.95 2.49 10.63
C PRO A 208 14.85 3.29 11.59
N GLY A 209 15.84 2.59 12.14
CA GLY A 209 16.94 3.14 12.92
C GLY A 209 17.74 4.25 12.24
N TYR A 210 18.43 5.07 13.05
CA TYR A 210 19.32 6.14 12.56
C TYR A 210 20.48 5.63 11.70
N ASP A 211 20.85 4.35 11.82
CA ASP A 211 21.84 3.69 10.97
C ASP A 211 21.43 3.64 9.49
N LYS A 212 20.13 3.84 9.20
CA LYS A 212 19.61 3.88 7.83
C LYS A 212 19.58 5.29 7.22
N ILE A 213 19.94 6.32 7.97
CA ILE A 213 20.01 7.68 7.42
C ILE A 213 21.17 7.77 6.42
N GLY A 214 20.88 8.29 5.22
CA GLY A 214 21.88 8.49 4.18
C GLY A 214 22.89 9.60 4.53
N PRO A 215 24.01 9.67 3.80
CA PRO A 215 25.01 10.72 3.99
C PRO A 215 24.36 12.11 3.88
N ASN A 216 24.80 13.06 4.72
CA ASN A 216 24.25 14.43 4.77
C ASN A 216 22.74 14.49 5.08
N LEU A 217 22.23 13.56 5.90
CA LEU A 217 20.82 13.54 6.32
C LEU A 217 19.83 13.36 5.16
N THR A 218 20.17 12.51 4.19
CA THR A 218 19.28 12.19 3.07
C THR A 218 18.51 10.89 3.33
N VAL A 219 17.39 10.70 2.61
CA VAL A 219 16.68 9.41 2.60
C VAL A 219 17.61 8.29 2.07
N PRO A 220 17.52 7.06 2.60
CA PRO A 220 18.22 5.91 2.03
C PRO A 220 17.74 5.60 0.61
N ALA A 221 18.62 4.99 -0.19
CA ALA A 221 18.43 4.90 -1.64
C ALA A 221 17.31 3.95 -2.11
N ALA A 222 16.99 2.90 -1.34
CA ALA A 222 16.11 1.83 -1.86
C ALA A 222 15.15 1.20 -0.85
N ASP A 223 15.45 1.21 0.45
CA ASP A 223 14.74 0.40 1.45
C ASP A 223 13.74 1.23 2.25
N ASN A 224 12.53 0.68 2.40
CA ASN A 224 11.44 1.29 3.16
C ASN A 224 10.82 0.29 4.13
N ALA A 225 9.97 0.81 5.00
CA ALA A 225 9.29 0.08 6.04
C ALA A 225 7.83 -0.21 5.66
N HIS A 226 7.45 -1.47 5.53
CA HIS A 226 6.09 -1.91 5.23
C HIS A 226 5.48 -2.71 6.37
N LEU A 227 4.28 -2.36 6.83
CA LEU A 227 3.64 -3.00 7.98
C LEU A 227 2.52 -3.95 7.54
N CYS A 228 2.91 -5.17 7.15
CA CYS A 228 1.99 -6.19 6.63
C CYS A 228 2.11 -7.56 7.31
N VAL A 229 3.08 -7.71 8.23
CA VAL A 229 3.39 -8.95 8.93
C VAL A 229 2.96 -8.86 10.39
N PHE A 230 2.41 -9.95 10.92
CA PHE A 230 1.98 -10.03 12.31
C PHE A 230 2.30 -11.37 12.98
N GLY A 231 2.39 -11.36 14.31
CA GLY A 231 2.59 -12.51 15.19
C GLY A 231 1.80 -12.36 16.51
N GLY A 232 2.06 -13.20 17.51
CA GLY A 232 1.46 -13.07 18.86
C GLY A 232 -0.04 -13.32 18.94
N HIS A 233 -0.61 -13.92 17.90
CA HIS A 233 -1.99 -14.35 17.82
C HIS A 233 -1.99 -15.87 17.60
N GLU A 234 -1.38 -16.61 18.53
CA GLU A 234 -1.29 -18.08 18.45
C GLU A 234 -2.56 -18.73 19.00
N ASP A 235 -3.28 -18.02 19.86
CA ASP A 235 -4.65 -18.29 20.28
C ASP A 235 -5.58 -17.13 19.87
N HIS A 236 -6.84 -17.45 19.53
CA HIS A 236 -7.87 -16.48 19.13
C HIS A 236 -8.23 -15.47 20.23
N THR A 237 -7.74 -15.67 21.45
CA THR A 237 -7.89 -14.77 22.60
C THR A 237 -6.70 -13.81 22.78
N GLU A 238 -5.63 -13.97 22.03
CA GLU A 238 -4.45 -13.10 22.08
C GLU A 238 -4.55 -11.97 21.06
N MET A 239 -3.97 -10.81 21.36
CA MET A 239 -3.91 -9.69 20.41
C MET A 239 -2.66 -9.79 19.54
N PRO A 240 -2.75 -9.52 18.23
CA PRO A 240 -1.58 -9.57 17.37
C PRO A 240 -0.58 -8.47 17.70
N TRP A 241 0.71 -8.77 17.55
CA TRP A 241 1.78 -7.78 17.41
C TRP A 241 2.27 -7.74 15.97
N PHE A 242 2.79 -6.61 15.53
CA PHE A 242 3.21 -6.41 14.14
C PHE A 242 4.72 -6.38 14.00
N SER A 243 5.19 -6.55 12.78
CA SER A 243 6.60 -6.41 12.45
C SER A 243 6.78 -5.74 11.10
N ARG A 244 7.83 -4.93 11.03
CA ARG A 244 8.24 -4.23 9.82
C ARG A 244 8.83 -5.21 8.83
N GLN A 245 8.26 -5.24 7.63
CA GLN A 245 8.84 -5.82 6.43
C GLN A 245 9.64 -4.76 5.68
N VAL A 246 10.73 -5.16 5.03
CA VAL A 246 11.46 -4.27 4.11
C VAL A 246 10.82 -4.34 2.72
N ILE A 247 10.48 -3.19 2.15
CA ILE A 247 10.07 -3.04 0.76
C ILE A 247 11.10 -2.20 0.01
N HIS A 248 11.53 -2.70 -1.14
CA HIS A 248 12.52 -2.07 -2.00
C HIS A 248 11.82 -1.32 -3.14
N ARG A 249 12.43 -0.21 -3.59
CA ARG A 249 12.00 0.56 -4.78
C ARG A 249 10.55 1.07 -4.70
N ALA A 250 10.06 1.36 -3.50
CA ALA A 250 8.74 1.98 -3.33
C ALA A 250 8.81 3.49 -3.64
N GLU A 251 8.39 3.88 -4.85
CA GLU A 251 8.37 5.27 -5.34
C GLU A 251 7.09 6.05 -4.97
N VAL A 252 6.06 5.32 -4.56
CA VAL A 252 4.77 5.83 -4.08
C VAL A 252 4.38 5.06 -2.81
N PRO A 253 3.54 5.63 -1.93
CA PRO A 253 3.08 4.94 -0.73
C PRO A 253 2.42 3.60 -1.08
N GLN A 254 2.72 2.57 -0.29
CA GLN A 254 2.22 1.22 -0.50
C GLN A 254 1.10 0.92 0.49
N MET A 255 -0.10 0.60 0.00
CA MET A 255 -1.24 0.24 0.85
C MET A 255 -0.87 -0.92 1.78
N ALA A 256 -1.18 -0.75 3.07
CA ALA A 256 -0.81 -1.65 4.16
C ALA A 256 -2.03 -2.00 5.03
N PRO A 257 -2.07 -3.21 5.61
CA PRO A 257 -3.19 -3.63 6.46
C PRO A 257 -3.14 -3.04 7.88
N PHE A 258 -1.96 -2.66 8.36
CA PHE A 258 -1.74 -2.30 9.77
C PHE A 258 -1.25 -0.87 9.94
N TRP A 259 -1.57 -0.31 11.11
CA TRP A 259 -1.10 0.99 11.58
C TRP A 259 0.04 0.79 12.58
N GLY A 260 1.03 1.68 12.57
CA GLY A 260 2.13 1.72 13.54
C GLY A 260 2.18 3.06 14.27
N GLY A 261 2.31 3.02 15.60
CA GLY A 261 2.26 4.22 16.44
C GLY A 261 3.50 5.12 16.37
N CYS A 262 4.59 4.63 15.80
CA CYS A 262 5.86 5.34 15.68
C CYS A 262 5.84 6.46 14.62
N LEU A 263 4.99 6.33 13.60
CA LEU A 263 4.74 7.34 12.58
C LEU A 263 3.32 7.16 12.03
N SER A 264 2.51 8.21 12.13
CA SER A 264 1.19 8.30 11.52
C SER A 264 0.96 9.72 11.02
N PHE A 265 0.92 9.89 9.71
CA PHE A 265 0.72 11.17 9.03
C PHE A 265 -0.55 11.14 8.17
N ASN A 266 -1.46 12.08 8.42
CA ASN A 266 -2.78 12.13 7.77
C ASN A 266 -3.35 13.55 7.82
N LYS A 267 -4.51 13.77 7.19
CA LYS A 267 -5.31 14.97 7.46
C LYS A 267 -5.84 14.94 8.89
N CYS A 268 -5.80 16.07 9.60
CA CYS A 268 -6.25 16.13 10.99
C CYS A 268 -7.73 15.74 11.21
N HIS A 269 -8.57 15.77 10.17
CA HIS A 269 -9.93 15.24 10.27
C HIS A 269 -9.97 13.73 10.56
N ALA A 270 -8.90 12.96 10.29
CA ALA A 270 -8.77 11.56 10.69
C ALA A 270 -8.72 11.39 12.20
N GLU A 271 -7.89 12.21 12.86
CA GLU A 271 -7.74 12.19 14.32
C GLU A 271 -9.02 12.62 15.05
N LYS A 272 -9.79 13.55 14.46
CA LYS A 272 -11.09 14.00 15.00
C LYS A 272 -12.22 13.00 14.75
N ARG A 273 -12.28 12.40 13.56
CA ARG A 273 -13.36 11.47 13.14
C ARG A 273 -13.22 10.08 13.76
N ALA A 274 -11.98 9.63 13.94
CA ALA A 274 -11.65 8.39 14.62
C ALA A 274 -10.80 8.74 15.86
N PRO A 275 -11.40 9.18 16.97
CA PRO A 275 -10.65 9.50 18.19
C PRO A 275 -10.11 8.23 18.85
N VAL A 276 -8.93 8.33 19.47
CA VAL A 276 -8.35 7.23 20.25
C VAL A 276 -9.19 7.00 21.51
N ASP A 277 -9.49 5.75 21.83
CA ASP A 277 -10.29 5.38 23.00
C ASP A 277 -9.45 5.44 24.30
N PRO A 278 -9.64 6.43 25.18
CA PRO A 278 -8.85 6.56 26.42
C PRO A 278 -9.19 5.47 27.45
N ARG A 279 -10.24 4.66 27.23
CA ARG A 279 -10.64 3.56 28.14
C ARG A 279 -9.88 2.26 27.90
N LEU A 280 -8.64 2.36 27.41
CA LEU A 280 -7.73 1.24 27.22
C LEU A 280 -6.44 1.39 28.03
N PRO A 281 -6.49 1.69 29.35
CA PRO A 281 -5.30 1.65 30.19
C PRO A 281 -4.69 0.24 30.18
N TRP A 282 -3.37 0.17 30.34
CA TRP A 282 -2.58 -1.07 30.37
C TRP A 282 -2.62 -1.89 29.07
N VAL A 283 -3.12 -1.32 27.97
CA VAL A 283 -3.02 -1.94 26.64
C VAL A 283 -1.74 -1.44 25.96
N PHE A 284 -0.92 -2.38 25.50
CA PHE A 284 0.25 -2.12 24.65
C PHE A 284 0.16 -2.97 23.39
N ILE A 285 0.03 -4.29 23.55
CA ILE A 285 -0.26 -5.18 22.43
C ILE A 285 -1.74 -5.07 22.07
N GLY A 286 -2.04 -4.86 20.79
CA GLY A 286 -3.39 -4.70 20.27
C GLY A 286 -3.87 -3.25 20.13
N GLU A 287 -3.20 -2.27 20.75
CA GLU A 287 -3.57 -0.84 20.60
C GLU A 287 -3.48 -0.39 19.14
N GLU A 288 -2.43 -0.82 18.45
CA GLU A 288 -2.20 -0.48 17.06
C GLU A 288 -3.23 -1.16 16.13
N TYR A 289 -3.69 -2.36 16.49
CA TYR A 289 -4.70 -3.07 15.70
C TYR A 289 -6.08 -2.41 15.82
N VAL A 290 -6.47 -2.02 17.04
CA VAL A 290 -7.72 -1.28 17.23
C VAL A 290 -7.64 0.11 16.60
N ARG A 291 -6.48 0.76 16.61
CA ARG A 291 -6.28 2.03 15.91
C ARG A 291 -6.45 1.88 14.39
N ALA A 292 -5.87 0.84 13.81
CA ALA A 292 -6.07 0.51 12.40
C ALA A 292 -7.56 0.27 12.08
N MET A 293 -8.27 -0.49 12.94
CA MET A 293 -9.71 -0.73 12.80
C MET A 293 -10.53 0.56 12.86
N GLN A 294 -10.25 1.42 13.84
CA GLN A 294 -10.94 2.69 14.03
C GLN A 294 -10.80 3.57 12.79
N LEU A 295 -9.59 3.76 12.27
CA LEU A 295 -9.35 4.54 11.06
C LEU A 295 -10.04 3.88 9.85
N TRP A 296 -9.80 2.59 9.62
CA TRP A 296 -10.25 1.91 8.41
C TRP A 296 -11.78 1.84 8.29
N THR A 297 -12.46 1.54 9.41
CA THR A 297 -13.93 1.49 9.45
C THR A 297 -14.57 2.87 9.36
N GLN A 298 -13.82 3.95 9.57
CA GLN A 298 -14.26 5.34 9.36
C GLN A 298 -13.97 5.90 7.97
N GLY A 299 -13.43 5.08 7.07
CA GLY A 299 -13.23 5.38 5.65
C GLY A 299 -11.79 5.69 5.24
N TYR A 300 -10.85 5.65 6.19
CA TYR A 300 -9.43 5.87 5.93
C TYR A 300 -8.74 4.61 5.40
N ASP A 301 -7.64 4.78 4.68
CA ASP A 301 -6.83 3.67 4.19
C ASP A 301 -5.37 3.91 4.59
N ILE A 302 -4.71 2.85 5.05
CA ILE A 302 -3.35 2.94 5.59
C ILE A 302 -2.35 2.60 4.49
N TYR A 303 -1.29 3.40 4.41
CA TYR A 303 -0.21 3.21 3.47
C TYR A 303 1.13 3.30 4.21
N SER A 304 2.05 2.42 3.91
CA SER A 304 3.44 2.60 4.26
C SER A 304 4.04 3.71 3.39
N PRO A 305 4.80 4.67 3.96
CA PRO A 305 5.45 5.72 3.18
C PRO A 305 6.35 5.16 2.08
N SER A 306 6.47 5.90 0.98
CA SER A 306 7.47 5.60 -0.05
C SER A 306 8.86 6.00 0.43
N ARG A 307 9.90 5.74 -0.39
CA ARG A 307 11.25 6.26 -0.11
C ARG A 307 11.34 7.76 0.00
N HIS A 308 10.39 8.49 -0.58
CA HIS A 308 10.32 9.94 -0.45
C HIS A 308 9.68 10.39 0.87
N GLY A 309 8.78 9.58 1.43
CA GLY A 309 8.18 9.82 2.74
C GLY A 309 9.01 9.28 3.92
N MET A 310 10.12 8.58 3.67
CA MET A 310 11.03 8.09 4.71
C MET A 310 11.99 9.16 5.22
N VAL A 311 11.40 10.22 5.79
CA VAL A 311 12.08 11.44 6.28
C VAL A 311 12.10 11.56 7.81
N ILE A 312 11.62 10.52 8.52
CA ILE A 312 11.65 10.43 9.98
C ILE A 312 12.24 9.07 10.33
N PHE A 313 13.13 9.05 11.32
CA PHE A 313 13.84 7.85 11.77
C PHE A 313 13.68 7.68 13.27
N HIS A 314 13.76 6.44 13.73
CA HIS A 314 13.53 6.08 15.13
C HIS A 314 14.85 5.77 15.83
N ASN A 315 15.04 6.24 17.07
CA ASN A 315 16.19 5.81 17.86
C ASN A 315 15.93 4.42 18.46
N GLU A 316 16.44 3.37 17.79
CA GLU A 316 16.31 1.98 18.25
C GLU A 316 17.29 1.58 19.36
N THR A 317 18.15 2.49 19.84
CA THR A 317 19.19 2.17 20.81
C THR A 317 18.56 1.71 22.13
N LYS A 318 18.91 0.49 22.56
CA LYS A 318 18.53 -0.07 23.86
C LYS A 318 19.69 0.06 24.85
N GLY A 319 19.40 0.50 26.08
CA GLY A 319 20.34 0.37 27.20
C GLY A 319 21.50 1.37 27.26
N ASP A 320 21.38 2.54 26.62
CA ASP A 320 22.33 3.67 26.75
C ASP A 320 22.19 4.44 28.08
N GLY A 321 21.34 3.97 29.00
CA GLY A 321 21.01 4.66 30.25
C GLY A 321 20.02 5.82 30.09
N ALA A 322 19.67 6.22 28.86
CA ALA A 322 18.63 7.22 28.61
C ALA A 322 17.22 6.61 28.77
N MET A 323 17.05 5.31 28.55
CA MET A 323 15.80 4.59 28.81
C MET A 323 15.58 4.39 30.32
N LYS A 324 14.80 5.27 30.95
CA LYS A 324 14.45 5.20 32.38
C LYS A 324 13.23 4.31 32.66
N GLY A 325 13.29 3.04 32.23
CA GLY A 325 12.25 2.04 32.45
C GLY A 325 11.05 2.13 31.49
N ASN A 326 9.93 1.52 31.88
CA ASN A 326 8.68 1.57 31.14
C ASN A 326 7.48 1.62 32.12
N PHE A 327 6.28 1.93 31.60
CA PHE A 327 5.09 2.13 32.43
C PHE A 327 4.66 0.87 33.21
N TRP A 328 5.08 -0.35 32.82
CA TRP A 328 4.80 -1.56 33.60
C TRP A 328 5.45 -1.54 34.98
N ALA A 329 6.56 -0.80 35.14
CA ALA A 329 7.18 -0.59 36.44
C ALA A 329 6.25 0.12 37.44
N ASN A 330 5.22 0.83 36.95
CA ASN A 330 4.23 1.48 37.79
C ASN A 330 3.20 0.51 38.39
N ALA A 331 3.15 -0.76 37.98
CA ALA A 331 2.14 -1.74 38.42
C ALA A 331 1.95 -1.76 39.95
N GLY A 332 3.04 -1.68 40.72
CA GLY A 332 3.01 -1.66 42.18
C GLY A 332 2.32 -0.42 42.80
N ASN A 333 2.13 0.65 42.04
CA ASN A 333 1.45 1.87 42.48
C ASN A 333 -0.08 1.77 42.33
N PHE A 334 -0.60 0.74 41.66
CA PHE A 334 -2.02 0.61 41.30
C PHE A 334 -2.63 -0.67 41.87
N PRO A 335 -3.39 -0.60 42.98
CA PRO A 335 -4.02 -1.78 43.58
C PRO A 335 -4.95 -2.56 42.63
N ASN A 336 -5.55 -1.88 41.65
CA ASN A 336 -6.55 -2.46 40.72
C ASN A 336 -6.00 -2.74 39.31
N GLN A 337 -4.68 -2.64 39.09
CA GLN A 337 -4.07 -2.72 37.76
C GLN A 337 -4.50 -3.96 36.96
N TYR A 338 -4.52 -5.13 37.59
CA TYR A 338 -4.93 -6.38 36.94
C TYR A 338 -6.38 -6.31 36.44
N THR A 339 -7.28 -5.79 37.27
CA THR A 339 -8.70 -5.63 36.93
C THR A 339 -8.89 -4.62 35.80
N GLU A 340 -8.22 -3.46 35.87
CA GLU A 340 -8.28 -2.42 34.83
C GLU A 340 -7.73 -2.93 33.49
N SER A 341 -6.60 -3.64 33.51
CA SER A 341 -6.01 -4.27 32.32
C SER A 341 -6.97 -5.30 31.72
N SER A 342 -7.53 -6.19 32.54
CA SER A 342 -8.50 -7.19 32.11
C SER A 342 -9.75 -6.58 31.47
N GLN A 343 -10.29 -5.51 32.08
CA GLN A 343 -11.42 -4.75 31.52
C GLN A 343 -11.06 -4.09 30.18
N SER A 344 -9.85 -3.55 30.06
CA SER A 344 -9.36 -2.91 28.84
C SER A 344 -9.21 -3.90 27.69
N TYR A 345 -8.61 -5.07 27.93
CA TYR A 345 -8.54 -6.14 26.92
C TYR A 345 -9.91 -6.73 26.60
N THR A 346 -10.84 -6.81 27.57
CA THR A 346 -12.22 -7.23 27.32
C THR A 346 -12.92 -6.23 26.38
N ARG A 347 -12.78 -4.93 26.64
CA ARG A 347 -13.31 -3.87 25.76
C ARG A 347 -12.68 -3.92 24.37
N LEU A 348 -11.36 -4.08 24.29
CA LEU A 348 -10.61 -4.22 23.05
C LEU A 348 -11.12 -5.40 22.20
N LYS A 349 -11.29 -6.57 22.83
CA LYS A 349 -11.83 -7.78 22.18
C LYS A 349 -13.25 -7.55 21.68
N MET A 350 -14.12 -6.94 22.49
CA MET A 350 -15.50 -6.62 22.09
C MET A 350 -15.55 -5.79 20.81
N VAL A 351 -14.77 -4.70 20.73
CA VAL A 351 -14.84 -3.77 19.58
C VAL A 351 -14.20 -4.34 18.31
N LEU A 352 -13.23 -5.25 18.47
CA LEU A 352 -12.59 -6.02 17.40
C LEU A 352 -13.35 -7.30 17.03
N GLY A 353 -14.40 -7.66 17.77
CA GLY A 353 -15.19 -8.86 17.54
C GLY A 353 -14.50 -10.17 17.94
N PHE A 354 -13.49 -10.12 18.80
CA PHE A 354 -12.79 -11.32 19.28
C PHE A 354 -13.60 -12.00 20.41
N PRO A 355 -13.55 -13.33 20.52
CA PRO A 355 -14.17 -14.07 21.61
C PRO A 355 -13.69 -13.55 22.97
N MET A 356 -14.67 -13.37 23.85
CA MET A 356 -14.46 -13.02 25.25
C MET A 356 -14.88 -14.20 26.12
N ASP A 357 -14.27 -14.32 27.29
CA ASP A 357 -14.74 -15.29 28.28
C ASP A 357 -16.21 -14.99 28.63
N LYS A 358 -17.03 -16.04 28.78
CA LYS A 358 -18.47 -15.89 29.03
C LYS A 358 -18.81 -15.08 30.29
N ALA A 359 -17.89 -15.04 31.25
CA ALA A 359 -18.04 -14.29 32.49
C ALA A 359 -17.59 -12.83 32.38
N SER A 360 -16.91 -12.45 31.28
CA SER A 360 -16.42 -11.10 31.07
C SER A 360 -17.55 -10.16 30.70
N VAL A 361 -17.57 -8.99 31.35
CA VAL A 361 -18.48 -7.89 31.02
C VAL A 361 -17.63 -6.74 30.49
N ALA A 362 -17.81 -6.41 29.21
CA ALA A 362 -17.11 -5.29 28.59
C ALA A 362 -17.67 -3.96 29.11
N ASP A 363 -16.79 -3.01 29.38
CA ASP A 363 -17.19 -1.62 29.55
C ASP A 363 -17.71 -1.08 28.22
N VAL A 364 -18.98 -0.66 28.18
CA VAL A 364 -19.66 -0.11 27.00
C VAL A 364 -19.79 1.41 27.04
N THR A 365 -19.18 2.06 28.02
CA THR A 365 -19.25 3.52 28.19
C THR A 365 -18.63 4.23 26.98
N ASP A 366 -19.34 5.25 26.48
CA ASP A 366 -19.00 6.09 25.33
C ASP A 366 -18.59 5.34 24.05
N LEU A 367 -19.05 4.10 23.84
CA LEU A 367 -18.72 3.35 22.62
C LEU A 367 -19.11 4.10 21.34
N ASN A 368 -20.23 4.83 21.36
CA ASN A 368 -20.68 5.63 20.23
C ASN A 368 -19.77 6.83 19.92
N VAL A 369 -18.93 7.26 20.87
CA VAL A 369 -17.95 8.34 20.66
C VAL A 369 -16.71 7.81 19.96
N TYR A 370 -16.17 6.67 20.42
CA TYR A 370 -14.89 6.13 19.94
C TYR A 370 -15.03 5.09 18.82
N TYR A 371 -16.23 4.52 18.67
CA TYR A 371 -16.59 3.55 17.62
C TYR A 371 -17.97 3.92 17.04
N PRO A 372 -18.08 5.12 16.41
CA PRO A 372 -19.33 5.58 15.82
C PRO A 372 -19.73 4.70 14.63
N ARG A 373 -20.86 5.04 14.00
CA ARG A 373 -21.35 4.34 12.80
C ARG A 373 -20.23 4.21 11.77
N LYS A 374 -20.02 2.99 11.30
CA LYS A 374 -18.92 2.63 10.41
C LYS A 374 -19.31 2.85 8.94
N VAL A 375 -18.35 3.32 8.15
CA VAL A 375 -18.41 3.43 6.69
C VAL A 375 -18.14 2.08 6.02
N ARG A 376 -17.33 1.23 6.66
CA ARG A 376 -17.04 -0.14 6.27
C ARG A 376 -17.21 -1.09 7.45
N SER A 377 -17.71 -2.30 7.21
CA SER A 377 -17.95 -3.27 8.29
C SER A 377 -16.67 -3.77 8.98
N LEU A 378 -16.81 -4.28 10.20
CA LEU A 378 -15.71 -4.95 10.92
C LEU A 378 -15.27 -6.23 10.20
N ASP A 379 -16.20 -7.00 9.65
CA ASP A 379 -15.88 -8.22 8.89
C ASP A 379 -15.03 -7.91 7.65
N ALA A 380 -15.34 -6.81 6.96
CA ALA A 380 -14.52 -6.35 5.84
C ALA A 380 -13.12 -5.93 6.29
N PHE A 381 -12.97 -5.32 7.48
CA PHE A 381 -11.66 -5.02 8.07
C PHE A 381 -10.87 -6.29 8.39
N LEU A 382 -11.46 -7.28 9.07
CA LEU A 382 -10.82 -8.56 9.38
C LEU A 382 -10.34 -9.29 8.11
N ASN A 383 -11.17 -9.29 7.06
CA ASN A 383 -10.78 -9.84 5.76
C ASN A 383 -9.67 -9.02 5.07
N PHE A 384 -9.73 -7.69 5.16
CA PHE A 384 -8.71 -6.79 4.62
C PHE A 384 -7.35 -6.99 5.28
N THR A 385 -7.30 -7.22 6.60
CA THR A 385 -6.07 -7.43 7.36
C THR A 385 -5.58 -8.88 7.34
N GLY A 386 -6.46 -9.82 6.98
CA GLY A 386 -6.16 -11.25 6.96
C GLY A 386 -6.07 -11.86 8.36
N LEU A 387 -6.70 -11.24 9.36
CA LEU A 387 -6.78 -11.74 10.73
C LEU A 387 -8.18 -12.31 11.00
N SER A 388 -8.23 -13.56 11.44
CA SER A 388 -9.46 -14.17 11.92
C SER A 388 -9.63 -13.89 13.41
N ASN A 389 -10.81 -13.39 13.77
CA ASN A 389 -11.21 -13.27 15.16
C ASN A 389 -11.65 -14.60 15.79
N VAL A 390 -11.84 -15.68 15.02
CA VAL A 390 -12.42 -16.95 15.53
C VAL A 390 -11.53 -18.17 15.31
N ASP A 391 -10.64 -18.14 14.32
CA ASP A 391 -9.84 -19.29 13.92
C ASP A 391 -8.49 -18.84 13.37
N VAL A 392 -7.47 -18.87 14.22
CA VAL A 392 -6.10 -18.44 13.90
C VAL A 392 -5.48 -19.22 12.73
N GLN A 393 -6.03 -20.39 12.36
CA GLN A 393 -5.56 -21.15 11.20
C GLN A 393 -5.99 -20.50 9.86
N ARG A 394 -6.91 -19.53 9.90
CA ARG A 394 -7.34 -18.75 8.74
C ARG A 394 -6.53 -17.46 8.57
N ASP A 395 -5.63 -17.17 9.50
CA ASP A 395 -4.79 -16.00 9.44
C ASP A 395 -3.83 -16.04 8.25
N ARG A 396 -3.62 -14.87 7.67
CA ARG A 396 -2.79 -14.68 6.49
C ARG A 396 -2.17 -13.29 6.50
N TRP A 397 -0.85 -13.19 6.30
CA TRP A 397 -0.25 -11.86 6.09
C TRP A 397 -0.65 -11.29 4.74
N GLN A 398 -1.19 -10.07 4.75
CA GLN A 398 -1.62 -9.32 3.58
C GLN A 398 -0.49 -8.42 3.07
N CYS A 399 0.61 -9.04 2.65
CA CYS A 399 1.79 -8.34 2.13
C CYS A 399 1.79 -8.19 0.60
N GLU A 400 1.01 -9.00 -0.13
CA GLU A 400 0.87 -8.84 -1.57
C GLU A 400 0.08 -7.58 -1.93
N GLN A 401 -0.02 -7.28 -3.24
CA GLN A 401 -0.71 -6.09 -3.72
C GLN A 401 -2.16 -6.02 -3.20
N MET A 402 -2.37 -5.09 -2.28
CA MET A 402 -3.66 -4.77 -1.70
C MET A 402 -4.44 -3.83 -2.62
N HIS A 403 -5.76 -3.80 -2.41
CA HIS A 403 -6.68 -2.98 -3.20
C HIS A 403 -7.68 -2.31 -2.29
N TRP A 404 -8.03 -1.08 -2.66
CA TRP A 404 -9.01 -0.27 -1.97
C TRP A 404 -10.37 -0.98 -1.92
N VAL A 405 -10.97 -0.95 -0.73
CA VAL A 405 -12.28 -1.52 -0.48
C VAL A 405 -13.31 -0.38 -0.50
N PRO A 406 -14.30 -0.42 -1.40
CA PRO A 406 -15.37 0.57 -1.44
C PRO A 406 -16.11 0.71 -0.12
N TYR A 407 -16.69 1.90 0.09
CA TYR A 407 -17.50 2.20 1.26
C TYR A 407 -18.85 1.47 1.19
N ASP A 408 -19.24 0.82 2.29
CA ASP A 408 -20.57 0.23 2.43
C ASP A 408 -21.63 1.34 2.54
N VAL A 409 -21.28 2.42 3.25
CA VAL A 409 -22.10 3.62 3.49
C VAL A 409 -21.34 4.87 3.02
N PRO A 410 -21.22 5.09 1.69
CA PRO A 410 -20.40 6.17 1.13
C PRO A 410 -20.87 7.57 1.56
N GLU A 411 -22.15 7.74 1.87
CA GLU A 411 -22.74 9.03 2.24
C GLU A 411 -22.03 9.66 3.44
N LEU A 412 -21.54 8.84 4.37
CA LEU A 412 -20.81 9.31 5.56
C LEU A 412 -19.44 9.93 5.23
N VAL A 413 -18.85 9.61 4.08
CA VAL A 413 -17.59 10.20 3.58
C VAL A 413 -17.92 11.36 2.64
N GLU A 414 -18.94 11.21 1.80
CA GLU A 414 -19.42 12.28 0.90
C GLU A 414 -19.85 13.54 1.68
N ASP A 415 -20.46 13.38 2.87
CA ASP A 415 -20.86 14.48 3.76
C ASP A 415 -19.69 15.37 4.21
N ILE A 416 -18.50 14.80 4.41
CA ILE A 416 -17.30 15.54 4.85
C ILE A 416 -16.42 15.98 3.69
N LEU A 417 -16.69 15.49 2.47
CA LEU A 417 -15.95 15.83 1.27
C LEU A 417 -16.89 16.29 0.15
N PRO A 418 -17.43 17.52 0.25
CA PRO A 418 -18.30 18.07 -0.78
C PRO A 418 -17.70 17.94 -2.18
N GLY A 419 -18.55 17.59 -3.15
CA GLY A 419 -18.16 17.37 -4.55
C GLY A 419 -17.56 16.00 -4.86
N TYR A 420 -17.26 15.17 -3.85
CA TYR A 420 -16.94 13.76 -4.07
C TYR A 420 -18.21 12.92 -4.09
N SER A 421 -18.30 11.97 -5.01
CA SER A 421 -19.26 10.88 -4.94
C SER A 421 -18.59 9.57 -5.35
N MET A 422 -18.69 8.56 -4.51
CA MET A 422 -18.10 7.25 -4.78
C MET A 422 -18.81 6.56 -5.95
N ARG A 423 -20.16 6.65 -5.94
CA ARG A 423 -21.03 6.05 -6.94
C ARG A 423 -21.38 7.12 -7.98
N GLN A 424 -20.43 7.45 -8.84
CA GLN A 424 -20.69 8.41 -9.92
C GLN A 424 -21.94 8.00 -10.71
N SER A 425 -22.87 8.95 -10.94
CA SER A 425 -24.09 8.66 -11.69
C SER A 425 -23.73 8.23 -13.11
N ALA A 426 -24.38 7.17 -13.61
CA ALA A 426 -24.19 6.63 -14.96
C ALA A 426 -24.45 7.65 -16.11
N SER A 427 -24.91 8.86 -15.80
CA SER A 427 -25.20 9.92 -16.78
C SER A 427 -23.94 10.50 -17.44
N LEU A 428 -22.77 10.42 -16.80
CA LEU A 428 -21.50 10.85 -17.41
C LEU A 428 -20.81 9.76 -18.24
N ALA A 429 -21.15 8.48 -18.02
CA ALA A 429 -20.61 7.37 -18.81
C ALA A 429 -21.26 7.25 -20.20
N ASN A 430 -22.53 7.64 -20.33
CA ASN A 430 -23.28 7.58 -21.60
C ASN A 430 -22.90 8.65 -22.63
N ALA A 431 -22.06 9.63 -22.29
CA ALA A 431 -21.49 10.55 -23.28
C ALA A 431 -20.38 9.90 -24.13
N SER A 432 -19.89 8.71 -23.75
CA SER A 432 -18.77 8.03 -24.41
C SER A 432 -19.15 6.78 -25.22
N THR A 433 -20.39 6.30 -25.10
CA THR A 433 -20.83 5.02 -25.71
C THR A 433 -21.32 5.13 -27.15
N GLY A 434 -21.47 6.35 -27.68
CA GLY A 434 -21.86 6.58 -29.08
C GLY A 434 -20.76 6.30 -30.11
N ASP A 435 -19.49 6.22 -29.68
CA ASP A 435 -18.32 6.17 -30.57
C ASP A 435 -17.72 4.75 -30.70
N VAL A 436 -18.06 3.84 -29.79
CA VAL A 436 -17.44 2.50 -29.70
C VAL A 436 -17.84 1.58 -30.87
N GLY A 437 -19.06 1.74 -31.41
CA GLY A 437 -19.53 0.93 -32.54
C GLY A 437 -18.75 1.14 -33.84
N HIS A 438 -18.32 2.39 -34.09
CA HIS A 438 -17.50 2.73 -35.25
C HIS A 438 -16.04 2.29 -35.06
N VAL A 439 -15.49 2.48 -33.86
CA VAL A 439 -14.11 2.08 -33.53
C VAL A 439 -13.90 0.56 -33.66
N VAL A 440 -14.89 -0.25 -33.25
CA VAL A 440 -14.81 -1.72 -33.38
C VAL A 440 -14.91 -2.17 -34.84
N GLN A 441 -15.77 -1.56 -35.66
CA GLN A 441 -15.85 -1.87 -37.09
C GLN A 441 -14.58 -1.49 -37.85
N ASP A 442 -14.00 -0.32 -37.54
CA ASP A 442 -12.77 0.15 -38.17
C ASP A 442 -11.56 -0.70 -37.75
N ALA A 443 -11.50 -1.15 -36.49
CA ALA A 443 -10.46 -2.05 -36.01
C ALA A 443 -10.54 -3.45 -36.65
N VAL A 444 -11.75 -4.00 -36.83
CA VAL A 444 -11.96 -5.29 -37.52
C VAL A 444 -11.62 -5.18 -39.00
N ALA A 445 -11.97 -4.07 -39.66
CA ALA A 445 -11.58 -3.81 -41.04
C ALA A 445 -10.05 -3.68 -41.19
N ALA A 446 -9.38 -3.00 -40.25
CA ALA A 446 -7.92 -2.88 -40.24
C ALA A 446 -7.21 -4.21 -39.99
N ALA A 447 -7.74 -5.06 -39.10
CA ALA A 447 -7.20 -6.39 -38.84
C ALA A 447 -7.35 -7.32 -40.07
N ASN A 448 -8.51 -7.30 -40.74
CA ASN A 448 -8.73 -8.05 -41.98
C ASN A 448 -7.82 -7.58 -43.12
N ALA A 449 -7.63 -6.26 -43.27
CA ALA A 449 -6.72 -5.72 -44.28
C ALA A 449 -5.27 -6.15 -44.05
N ASN A 450 -4.81 -6.21 -42.80
CA ASN A 450 -3.48 -6.68 -42.44
C ASN A 450 -3.30 -8.19 -42.69
N LEU A 451 -4.33 -9.00 -42.45
CA LEU A 451 -4.30 -10.43 -42.73
C LEU A 451 -4.16 -10.69 -44.24
N VAL A 452 -4.97 -10.01 -45.05
CA VAL A 452 -4.91 -10.09 -46.52
C VAL A 452 -3.54 -9.61 -47.04
N ALA A 453 -2.99 -8.53 -46.48
CA ALA A 453 -1.65 -8.05 -46.82
C ALA A 453 -0.55 -9.07 -46.48
N THR A 454 -0.73 -9.83 -45.40
CA THR A 454 0.21 -10.87 -44.96
C THR A 454 0.13 -12.10 -45.86
N GLU A 455 -1.08 -12.52 -46.24
CA GLU A 455 -1.28 -13.59 -47.22
C GLU A 455 -0.66 -13.24 -48.59
N HIS A 456 -0.84 -11.99 -49.05
CA HIS A 456 -0.21 -11.53 -50.29
C HIS A 456 1.31 -11.52 -50.23
N GLU A 457 1.91 -11.13 -49.10
CA GLU A 457 3.37 -11.14 -48.96
C GLU A 457 3.92 -12.57 -48.91
N ILE A 458 3.24 -13.48 -48.22
CA ILE A 458 3.57 -14.91 -48.22
C ILE A 458 3.47 -15.48 -49.64
N LEU A 459 2.42 -15.16 -50.39
CA LEU A 459 2.27 -15.59 -51.78
C LEU A 459 3.37 -15.02 -52.68
N ARG A 460 3.74 -13.76 -52.51
CA ARG A 460 4.83 -13.11 -53.25
C ARG A 460 6.17 -13.81 -52.97
N LEU A 461 6.46 -14.12 -51.70
CA LEU A 461 7.67 -14.84 -51.30
C LEU A 461 7.71 -16.26 -51.87
N VAL A 462 6.58 -16.96 -51.86
CA VAL A 462 6.45 -18.30 -52.48
C VAL A 462 6.68 -18.24 -54.00
N GLN A 463 6.13 -17.24 -54.68
CA GLN A 463 6.32 -17.04 -56.12
C GLN A 463 7.75 -16.64 -56.47
N ALA A 464 8.39 -15.78 -55.68
CA ALA A 464 9.79 -15.38 -55.84
C ALA A 464 10.73 -16.58 -55.66
N ASN A 465 10.49 -17.42 -54.65
CA ASN A 465 11.23 -18.66 -54.44
C ASN A 465 11.02 -19.66 -55.59
N ALA A 466 9.79 -19.78 -56.09
CA ALA A 466 9.50 -20.64 -57.25
C ALA A 466 10.17 -20.13 -58.54
N ALA A 467 10.29 -18.82 -58.75
CA ALA A 467 10.98 -18.23 -59.90
C ALA A 467 12.50 -18.43 -59.83
N LEU A 468 13.10 -18.28 -58.64
CA LEU A 468 14.53 -18.54 -58.39
C LEU A 468 14.89 -20.02 -58.56
N LEU A 469 13.97 -20.93 -58.21
CA LEU A 469 14.13 -22.38 -58.43
C LEU A 469 14.00 -22.76 -59.92
N ARG A 470 13.23 -22.01 -60.71
CA ARG A 470 13.09 -22.24 -62.17
C ARG A 470 14.25 -21.70 -63.00
N GLN A 471 14.95 -20.67 -62.52
CA GLN A 471 16.17 -20.15 -63.16
C GLN A 471 17.43 -20.97 -62.83
N ALA A 472 17.27 -22.18 -62.29
CA ALA A 472 18.36 -23.07 -61.88
C ALA A 472 19.04 -23.78 -63.05
N ASP A 473 19.48 -23.02 -64.04
CA ASP A 473 20.50 -23.44 -65.00
C ASP A 473 21.55 -22.33 -65.09
N ASN A 474 22.75 -22.59 -64.55
CA ASN A 474 24.01 -21.82 -64.72
C ASN A 474 24.43 -20.71 -63.72
N GLY A 475 24.31 -20.89 -62.39
CA GLY A 475 24.94 -19.98 -61.41
C GLY A 475 25.46 -20.65 -60.13
N ALA A 476 26.58 -20.16 -59.57
CA ALA A 476 27.27 -20.79 -58.42
C ALA A 476 26.41 -20.78 -57.13
N LYS A 477 26.35 -21.93 -56.47
CA LYS A 477 25.43 -22.25 -55.36
C LYS A 477 25.53 -21.32 -54.14
N ALA A 478 26.72 -20.83 -53.80
CA ALA A 478 26.96 -20.06 -52.57
C ALA A 478 26.36 -18.64 -52.60
N GLU A 479 26.46 -17.91 -53.72
CA GLU A 479 25.85 -16.56 -53.84
C GLU A 479 24.31 -16.62 -53.83
N ARG A 480 23.76 -17.79 -54.15
CA ARG A 480 22.32 -18.08 -54.16
C ARG A 480 21.77 -18.27 -52.75
N ASP A 481 22.49 -19.04 -51.93
CA ASP A 481 22.11 -19.34 -50.54
C ASP A 481 22.18 -18.07 -49.67
N ASP A 482 23.16 -17.18 -49.90
CA ASP A 482 23.27 -15.91 -49.17
C ASP A 482 22.15 -14.91 -49.52
N LYS A 483 21.75 -14.80 -50.79
CA LYS A 483 20.63 -13.94 -51.20
C LYS A 483 19.28 -14.45 -50.69
N LEU A 484 19.09 -15.77 -50.68
CA LEU A 484 17.90 -16.40 -50.08
C LEU A 484 17.84 -16.19 -48.57
N LEU A 485 18.97 -16.33 -47.88
CA LEU A 485 19.06 -16.12 -46.44
C LEU A 485 18.85 -14.65 -46.05
N ALA A 486 19.36 -13.70 -46.85
CA ALA A 486 19.13 -12.27 -46.63
C ALA A 486 17.65 -11.89 -46.82
N ALA A 487 17.01 -12.36 -47.90
CA ALA A 487 15.59 -12.13 -48.15
C ALA A 487 14.70 -12.76 -47.06
N TRP A 488 15.09 -13.93 -46.53
CA TRP A 488 14.41 -14.57 -45.41
C TRP A 488 14.55 -13.80 -44.09
N LYS A 489 15.75 -13.28 -43.78
CA LYS A 489 15.98 -12.49 -42.56
C LYS A 489 15.24 -11.15 -42.58
N ASP A 490 15.19 -10.49 -43.74
CA ASP A 490 14.40 -9.26 -43.89
C ASP A 490 12.89 -9.55 -43.77
N ALA A 491 12.42 -10.66 -44.33
CA ALA A 491 11.03 -11.08 -44.14
C ALA A 491 10.73 -11.42 -42.67
N GLU A 492 11.61 -12.15 -41.99
CA GLU A 492 11.48 -12.52 -40.58
C GLU A 492 11.48 -11.29 -39.66
N ALA A 493 12.36 -10.32 -39.90
CA ALA A 493 12.40 -9.07 -39.13
C ALA A 493 11.14 -8.21 -39.35
N ASN A 494 10.63 -8.15 -40.59
CA ASN A 494 9.40 -7.43 -40.90
C ASN A 494 8.15 -8.13 -40.35
N LEU A 495 8.11 -9.46 -40.34
CA LEU A 495 7.04 -10.24 -39.69
C LEU A 495 7.09 -10.10 -38.16
N ALA A 496 8.26 -10.17 -37.54
CA ALA A 496 8.41 -10.00 -36.08
C ALA A 496 8.03 -8.59 -35.60
N ALA A 497 8.38 -7.55 -36.36
CA ALA A 497 7.99 -6.18 -36.04
C ALA A 497 6.47 -5.96 -36.21
N ARG A 498 5.83 -6.65 -37.18
CA ARG A 498 4.38 -6.63 -37.36
C ARG A 498 3.67 -7.44 -36.28
N ASP A 499 4.16 -8.62 -35.92
CA ASP A 499 3.63 -9.47 -34.86
C ASP A 499 3.70 -8.82 -33.48
N ALA A 500 4.75 -8.05 -33.17
CA ALA A 500 4.84 -7.32 -31.91
C ALA A 500 3.77 -6.21 -31.82
N LYS A 501 3.61 -5.42 -32.89
CA LYS A 501 2.61 -4.35 -32.95
C LYS A 501 1.18 -4.89 -33.03
N GLN A 502 1.01 -6.05 -33.66
CA GLN A 502 -0.26 -6.76 -33.78
C GLN A 502 -0.63 -7.52 -32.51
N ALA A 503 0.33 -8.07 -31.76
CA ALA A 503 0.07 -8.67 -30.45
C ALA A 503 -0.38 -7.62 -29.44
N GLU A 504 0.19 -6.41 -29.49
CA GLU A 504 -0.20 -5.29 -28.64
C GLU A 504 -1.62 -4.77 -29.00
N ALA A 505 -1.92 -4.61 -30.31
CA ALA A 505 -3.25 -4.24 -30.78
C ALA A 505 -4.30 -5.34 -30.55
N THR A 506 -3.93 -6.62 -30.70
CA THR A 506 -4.82 -7.77 -30.47
C THR A 506 -5.06 -7.99 -28.97
N ALA A 507 -4.07 -7.72 -28.10
CA ALA A 507 -4.25 -7.75 -26.65
C ALA A 507 -5.19 -6.62 -26.18
N ALA A 508 -5.05 -5.43 -26.75
CA ALA A 508 -5.97 -4.32 -26.48
C ALA A 508 -7.41 -4.63 -26.97
N LEU A 509 -7.55 -5.21 -28.17
CA LEU A 509 -8.85 -5.60 -28.71
C LEU A 509 -9.48 -6.79 -27.96
N LEU A 510 -8.68 -7.77 -27.53
CA LEU A 510 -9.16 -8.91 -26.72
C LEU A 510 -9.63 -8.47 -25.33
N GLU A 511 -8.97 -7.48 -24.73
CA GLU A 511 -9.44 -6.90 -23.47
C GLU A 511 -10.74 -6.11 -23.68
N ASP A 512 -10.87 -5.36 -24.77
CA ASP A 512 -12.11 -4.62 -25.09
C ASP A 512 -13.28 -5.55 -25.44
N VAL A 513 -13.06 -6.58 -26.25
CA VAL A 513 -14.05 -7.62 -26.58
C VAL A 513 -14.42 -8.44 -25.34
N ARG A 514 -13.47 -8.71 -24.44
CA ARG A 514 -13.76 -9.34 -23.14
C ARG A 514 -14.66 -8.47 -22.27
N ILE A 515 -14.41 -7.15 -22.24
CA ILE A 515 -15.25 -6.18 -21.51
C ILE A 515 -16.68 -6.18 -22.10
N GLN A 516 -16.81 -6.16 -23.43
CA GLN A 516 -18.10 -6.19 -24.14
C GLN A 516 -18.86 -7.52 -23.94
N LEU A 517 -18.18 -8.67 -23.96
CA LEU A 517 -18.77 -10.00 -23.73
C LEU A 517 -19.30 -10.17 -22.30
N VAL A 518 -18.61 -9.60 -21.32
CA VAL A 518 -19.08 -9.56 -19.93
C VAL A 518 -20.35 -8.70 -19.84
N HIS A 519 -20.37 -7.56 -20.52
CA HIS A 519 -21.55 -6.68 -20.57
C HIS A 519 -22.76 -7.32 -21.27
N LEU A 520 -22.55 -8.05 -22.37
CA LEU A 520 -23.58 -8.81 -23.08
C LEU A 520 -24.13 -9.97 -22.24
N LYS A 521 -23.26 -10.67 -21.50
CA LYS A 521 -23.66 -11.78 -20.63
C LYS A 521 -24.51 -11.33 -19.43
N GLU A 522 -24.29 -10.11 -18.95
CA GLU A 522 -25.10 -9.48 -17.90
C GLU A 522 -26.42 -8.90 -18.46
N SER A 523 -26.45 -8.53 -19.75
CA SER A 523 -27.63 -7.99 -20.44
C SER A 523 -28.66 -9.04 -20.91
N THR A 524 -28.24 -10.27 -21.21
CA THR A 524 -29.15 -11.29 -21.78
C THR A 524 -29.56 -12.36 -20.77
N ASN A 525 -30.65 -12.11 -20.04
CA ASN A 525 -31.50 -13.18 -19.52
C ASN A 525 -32.56 -13.51 -20.61
N GLY A 526 -32.18 -14.27 -21.65
CA GLY A 526 -33.11 -14.76 -22.67
C GLY A 526 -32.55 -14.91 -24.09
N ASN A 527 -32.43 -16.17 -24.53
CA ASN A 527 -32.48 -16.73 -25.90
C ASN A 527 -31.75 -16.10 -27.10
N ARG A 528 -31.02 -14.97 -27.00
CA ARG A 528 -30.24 -14.44 -28.14
C ARG A 528 -28.78 -14.89 -28.22
N GLY A 529 -28.23 -15.51 -27.16
CA GLY A 529 -26.82 -15.94 -27.10
C GLY A 529 -26.45 -17.15 -27.97
N ILE A 530 -27.43 -17.87 -28.52
CA ILE A 530 -27.19 -19.13 -29.25
C ILE A 530 -26.77 -18.88 -30.71
N ALA A 531 -27.13 -17.75 -31.32
CA ALA A 531 -26.80 -17.45 -32.71
C ALA A 531 -25.33 -17.02 -32.91
N VAL A 532 -24.73 -16.30 -31.94
CA VAL A 532 -23.36 -15.78 -32.04
C VAL A 532 -22.31 -16.90 -31.89
N MET A 533 -22.59 -17.93 -31.09
CA MET A 533 -21.65 -19.05 -30.87
C MET A 533 -21.45 -19.96 -32.10
N ALA A 534 -22.29 -19.82 -33.14
CA ALA A 534 -22.18 -20.61 -34.36
C ALA A 534 -21.06 -20.13 -35.29
N GLU A 535 -20.70 -18.83 -35.26
CA GLU A 535 -19.65 -18.25 -36.12
C GLU A 535 -18.22 -18.42 -35.56
N TYR A 536 -18.06 -18.81 -34.29
CA TYR A 536 -16.74 -18.92 -33.65
C TYR A 536 -16.06 -20.29 -33.80
N LYS A 537 -16.72 -21.28 -34.41
CA LYS A 537 -16.13 -22.61 -34.62
C LYS A 537 -14.92 -22.58 -35.55
N GLU A 538 -14.92 -21.72 -36.56
CA GLU A 538 -13.80 -21.61 -37.51
C GLU A 538 -12.56 -20.96 -36.87
N ILE A 539 -12.75 -20.00 -35.97
CA ILE A 539 -11.66 -19.31 -35.26
C ILE A 539 -10.98 -20.24 -34.25
N VAL A 540 -11.74 -21.04 -33.52
CA VAL A 540 -11.18 -22.04 -32.57
C VAL A 540 -10.43 -23.16 -33.31
N LEU A 541 -10.92 -23.57 -34.49
CA LEU A 541 -10.23 -24.54 -35.35
C LEU A 541 -8.92 -23.97 -35.93
N LEU A 542 -8.89 -22.69 -36.29
CA LEU A 542 -7.69 -22.01 -36.80
C LEU A 542 -6.63 -21.85 -35.69
N GLN A 543 -7.04 -21.50 -34.47
CA GLN A 543 -6.15 -21.40 -33.30
C GLN A 543 -5.53 -22.75 -32.92
N ALA A 544 -6.31 -23.83 -32.99
CA ALA A 544 -5.79 -25.19 -32.78
C ALA A 544 -4.76 -25.58 -33.85
N PHE A 545 -4.95 -25.17 -35.10
CA PHE A 545 -4.03 -25.46 -36.20
C PHE A 545 -2.67 -24.74 -36.04
N VAL A 546 -2.69 -23.49 -35.59
CA VAL A 546 -1.47 -22.68 -35.34
C VAL A 546 -0.65 -23.25 -34.18
N VAL A 547 -1.30 -23.69 -33.10
CA VAL A 547 -0.62 -24.33 -31.96
C VAL A 547 0.01 -25.66 -32.36
N VAL A 548 -0.68 -26.46 -33.18
CA VAL A 548 -0.13 -27.74 -33.68
C VAL A 548 1.04 -27.50 -34.63
N ALA A 549 0.98 -26.50 -35.52
CA ALA A 549 2.08 -26.13 -36.41
C ALA A 549 3.31 -25.63 -35.63
N ALA A 550 3.12 -24.85 -34.56
CA ALA A 550 4.20 -24.40 -33.68
C ALA A 550 4.86 -25.54 -32.89
N ILE A 551 4.07 -26.53 -32.43
CA ILE A 551 4.60 -27.73 -31.78
C ILE A 551 5.43 -28.58 -32.75
N VAL A 552 4.97 -28.75 -34.00
CA VAL A 552 5.71 -29.48 -35.04
C VAL A 552 7.03 -28.77 -35.38
N TYR A 553 7.04 -27.44 -35.45
CA TYR A 553 8.24 -26.63 -35.65
C TYR A 553 9.26 -26.77 -34.51
N CYS A 554 8.80 -26.74 -33.25
CA CYS A 554 9.65 -26.93 -32.07
C CYS A 554 10.22 -28.36 -31.98
N VAL A 555 9.46 -29.38 -32.41
CA VAL A 555 9.93 -30.77 -32.46
C VAL A 555 10.93 -31.01 -33.60
N TRP A 556 10.78 -30.33 -34.74
CA TRP A 556 11.73 -30.38 -35.85
C TRP A 556 13.07 -29.70 -35.53
N ARG A 557 13.03 -28.54 -34.86
CA ARG A 557 14.22 -27.79 -34.40
C ARG A 557 15.03 -28.50 -33.31
N SER A 558 14.45 -29.49 -32.61
CA SER A 558 15.19 -30.25 -31.57
C SER A 558 15.90 -31.50 -32.11
N LYS A 559 15.72 -31.82 -33.41
CA LYS A 559 16.31 -33.01 -34.06
C LYS A 559 17.31 -32.70 -35.19
N ASN A 560 17.48 -31.43 -35.55
CA ASN A 560 18.52 -30.89 -36.45
C ASN A 560 19.25 -29.77 -35.72
#